data_AF-A0A519ZTX1-F1
#
_entry.id   AF-A0A519ZTX1-F1
#
_cell.length_a   1.000
_cell.length_b   1.000
_cell.length_c   1.000
_cell.angle_alpha   90.00
_cell.angle_beta   90.00
_cell.angle_gamma   90.00
#
_symmetry.space_group_name_H-M   'P 1'
#
loop_
_entity.id
_entity.type
_entity.pdbx_description
1 polymer ?
#
loop_
_entity_poly.entity_id
_entity_poly.type
_entity_poly.pdbx_seq_one_letter_code
_entity_poly.pdbx_strand_id
1 'polypeptide(L)'
;MHRLVLLALPSTAAASAWGQRFAAIGDYGYAGKPERDVANLIKNWNPDFIITLGDNNYDVGDSTTIDQNIGQYYHEYIYNYKGHYGPKTYSDRFFPSLGNHDYYTRNGEAYRYYFTLPGNGRYYDYVRGDVHFFALDSDPAEPDGVSVNSVQARWLRAGLAASSARWNVVYMHHAPYSSGPHGSTAVVQWPFREWGASVVLAGHDHNYERLTVDSLVYVVNGLGGRSLYQSNRAPLPQSQAYFNGDYGAMLLSATPDSLTMQFFTRQQVLIDSYVLRQKLSSAPKLYPISPNPFQSEALVEFSLPGPQPVQLRARQRKLDQRLALKRIWADGVKLGRRTQLLAQHVA
;
A
#
# COMPACT_ATOMS: atom_id res chain seq x y z
N MET A 1 30.89 2.06 -32.38
CA MET A 1 30.96 2.98 -31.22
C MET A 1 29.56 3.53 -31.00
N HIS A 2 28.86 3.12 -29.94
CA HIS A 2 27.48 3.55 -29.67
C HIS A 2 27.52 4.82 -28.82
N ARG A 3 27.03 5.94 -29.36
CA ARG A 3 26.88 7.21 -28.63
C ARG A 3 25.50 7.22 -27.96
N LEU A 4 25.49 7.40 -26.64
CA LEU A 4 24.29 7.71 -25.86
C LEU A 4 24.12 9.23 -25.87
N VAL A 5 22.95 9.73 -26.27
CA VAL A 5 22.59 11.14 -26.13
C VAL A 5 21.71 11.25 -24.89
N LEU A 6 22.08 12.11 -23.92
CA LEU A 6 21.26 12.45 -22.77
C LEU A 6 20.63 13.83 -23.00
N LEU A 7 19.30 13.90 -22.97
CA LEU A 7 18.56 15.15 -22.84
C LEU A 7 18.13 15.35 -21.39
N ALA A 8 18.61 16.41 -20.75
CA ALA A 8 18.01 16.94 -19.55
C ALA A 8 16.94 17.96 -19.97
N LEU A 9 15.67 17.59 -19.90
CA LEU A 9 14.56 18.52 -20.11
C LEU A 9 14.18 19.16 -18.77
N PRO A 10 14.30 20.48 -18.59
CA PRO A 10 13.74 21.15 -17.43
C PRO A 10 12.21 21.15 -17.58
N SER A 11 11.52 20.24 -16.89
CA SER A 11 10.07 20.31 -16.75
C SER A 11 9.72 21.47 -15.83
N THR A 12 9.08 22.49 -16.37
CA THR A 12 8.53 23.64 -15.63
C THR A 12 7.11 23.40 -15.09
N ALA A 13 6.60 22.16 -15.16
CA ALA A 13 5.36 21.79 -14.49
C ALA A 13 5.69 21.36 -13.05
N ALA A 14 5.12 22.07 -12.07
CA ALA A 14 5.16 21.70 -10.66
C ALA A 14 4.35 20.42 -10.40
N ALA A 15 4.90 19.25 -10.78
CA ALA A 15 4.43 17.97 -10.30
C ALA A 15 5.09 17.68 -8.94
N SER A 16 4.25 17.30 -7.98
CA SER A 16 4.60 17.09 -6.56
C SER A 16 5.89 16.28 -6.39
N ALA A 17 6.71 16.70 -5.45
CA ALA A 17 8.00 16.11 -5.19
C ALA A 17 7.89 14.72 -4.53
N TRP A 18 7.74 13.67 -5.34
CA TRP A 18 8.52 12.43 -5.25
C TRP A 18 8.42 11.54 -3.99
N GLY A 19 7.19 11.17 -3.58
CA GLY A 19 6.91 10.08 -2.65
C GLY A 19 6.06 8.97 -3.29
N GLN A 20 6.13 7.74 -2.75
CA GLN A 20 5.23 6.64 -3.11
C GLN A 20 3.80 7.02 -2.70
N ARG A 21 2.89 7.06 -3.67
CA ARG A 21 1.49 7.48 -3.46
C ARG A 21 0.57 6.29 -3.66
N PHE A 22 -0.17 5.91 -2.64
CA PHE A 22 -1.07 4.76 -2.71
C PHE A 22 -2.38 5.04 -1.98
N ALA A 23 -3.43 4.34 -2.39
CA ALA A 23 -4.72 4.40 -1.71
C ALA A 23 -4.89 3.20 -0.77
N ALA A 24 -5.64 3.39 0.32
CA ALA A 24 -6.12 2.31 1.18
C ALA A 24 -7.63 2.40 1.36
N ILE A 25 -8.32 1.26 1.17
CA ILE A 25 -9.77 1.15 1.24
C ILE A 25 -10.17 -0.18 1.89
N GLY A 26 -11.09 -0.17 2.85
CA GLY A 26 -11.71 -1.37 3.43
C GLY A 26 -13.21 -1.37 3.18
N ASP A 27 -13.84 -2.55 3.22
CA ASP A 27 -15.30 -2.69 3.33
C ASP A 27 -16.05 -1.99 2.18
N TYR A 28 -15.49 -2.15 0.98
CA TYR A 28 -15.93 -1.51 -0.25
C TYR A 28 -16.91 -2.41 -1.00
N GLY A 29 -16.43 -3.61 -1.35
CA GLY A 29 -16.89 -4.65 -2.29
C GLY A 29 -18.38 -4.95 -2.47
N TYR A 30 -19.22 -3.94 -2.59
CA TYR A 30 -20.67 -4.04 -2.82
C TYR A 30 -21.05 -3.07 -3.92
N ALA A 31 -21.26 -3.60 -5.12
CA ALA A 31 -21.51 -2.80 -6.30
C ALA A 31 -22.71 -1.85 -6.10
N GLY A 32 -22.46 -0.56 -6.29
CA GLY A 32 -23.45 0.47 -6.05
C GLY A 32 -22.92 1.88 -6.25
N LYS A 33 -23.76 2.86 -5.95
CA LYS A 33 -23.37 4.28 -5.99
C LYS A 33 -22.24 4.61 -5.01
N PRO A 34 -22.29 4.20 -3.72
CA PRO A 34 -21.20 4.48 -2.78
C PRO A 34 -19.85 3.99 -3.27
N GLU A 35 -19.77 2.71 -3.63
CA GLU A 35 -18.57 2.08 -4.18
C GLU A 35 -18.03 2.84 -5.41
N ARG A 36 -18.90 3.14 -6.38
CA ARG A 36 -18.50 3.87 -7.58
C ARG A 36 -17.91 5.25 -7.25
N ASP A 37 -18.52 5.96 -6.31
CA ASP A 37 -18.08 7.31 -5.93
C ASP A 37 -16.70 7.24 -5.25
N VAL A 38 -16.47 6.27 -4.35
CA VAL A 38 -15.17 6.04 -3.69
C VAL A 38 -14.11 5.57 -4.70
N ALA A 39 -14.44 4.66 -5.62
CA ALA A 39 -13.55 4.26 -6.69
C ALA A 39 -13.13 5.46 -7.56
N ASN A 40 -14.06 6.36 -7.87
CA ASN A 40 -13.76 7.59 -8.63
C ASN A 40 -12.89 8.56 -7.83
N LEU A 41 -13.12 8.71 -6.52
CA LEU A 41 -12.24 9.46 -5.62
C LEU A 41 -10.80 8.93 -5.70
N ILE A 42 -10.62 7.61 -5.55
CA ILE A 42 -9.31 6.96 -5.61
C ILE A 42 -8.66 7.18 -6.98
N LYS A 43 -9.38 6.94 -8.08
CA LYS A 43 -8.84 7.11 -9.44
C LYS A 43 -8.45 8.56 -9.75
N ASN A 44 -9.19 9.54 -9.23
CA ASN A 44 -8.83 10.96 -9.36
C ASN A 44 -7.51 11.30 -8.67
N TRP A 45 -7.09 10.51 -7.69
CA TRP A 45 -5.75 10.65 -7.12
C TRP A 45 -4.65 10.08 -8.00
N ASN A 46 -4.94 9.27 -9.02
CA ASN A 46 -3.93 8.58 -9.81
C ASN A 46 -2.84 7.93 -8.92
N PRO A 47 -3.22 7.05 -7.97
CA PRO A 47 -2.26 6.40 -7.09
C PRO A 47 -1.41 5.40 -7.88
N ASP A 48 -0.20 5.15 -7.39
CA ASP A 48 0.71 4.16 -7.96
C ASP A 48 0.14 2.74 -7.78
N PHE A 49 -0.53 2.47 -6.65
CA PHE A 49 -1.24 1.23 -6.36
C PHE A 49 -2.30 1.43 -5.26
N ILE A 50 -3.09 0.39 -5.05
CA ILE A 50 -4.15 0.32 -4.03
C ILE A 50 -3.87 -0.86 -3.11
N ILE A 51 -4.01 -0.66 -1.80
CA ILE A 51 -4.13 -1.74 -0.82
C ILE A 51 -5.57 -1.82 -0.34
N THR A 52 -6.05 -3.02 0.00
CA THR A 52 -7.36 -3.18 0.65
C THR A 52 -7.24 -3.70 2.06
N LEU A 53 -8.15 -3.25 2.92
CA LEU A 53 -8.21 -3.60 4.35
C LEU A 53 -9.27 -4.68 4.62
N GLY A 54 -9.42 -5.62 3.68
CA GLY A 54 -10.37 -6.73 3.76
C GLY A 54 -11.78 -6.41 3.29
N ASP A 55 -12.60 -7.47 3.28
CA ASP A 55 -13.98 -7.48 2.80
C ASP A 55 -14.11 -6.94 1.38
N ASN A 56 -13.52 -7.69 0.45
CA ASN A 56 -13.38 -7.28 -0.93
C ASN A 56 -14.61 -7.61 -1.78
N ASN A 57 -15.39 -8.61 -1.38
CA ASN A 57 -16.49 -9.13 -2.19
C ASN A 57 -17.70 -9.53 -1.33
N TYR A 58 -18.58 -8.58 -1.10
CA TYR A 58 -19.81 -8.79 -0.36
C TYR A 58 -20.90 -9.53 -1.18
N ASP A 59 -21.85 -10.20 -0.54
CA ASP A 59 -21.97 -10.37 0.91
C ASP A 59 -21.23 -11.61 1.44
N VAL A 60 -20.75 -12.51 0.59
CA VAL A 60 -20.23 -13.81 1.04
C VAL A 60 -18.98 -14.29 0.31
N GLY A 61 -18.34 -13.44 -0.50
CA GLY A 61 -17.07 -13.80 -1.13
C GLY A 61 -17.21 -14.77 -2.31
N ASP A 62 -18.38 -14.83 -2.94
CA ASP A 62 -18.64 -15.80 -4.01
C ASP A 62 -17.99 -15.39 -5.35
N SER A 63 -17.51 -16.37 -6.11
CA SER A 63 -16.91 -16.18 -7.43
C SER A 63 -17.83 -15.51 -8.47
N THR A 64 -19.15 -15.61 -8.29
CA THR A 64 -20.16 -15.04 -9.21
C THR A 64 -20.30 -13.52 -9.04
N THR A 65 -19.93 -12.96 -7.90
CA THR A 65 -20.06 -11.51 -7.61
C THR A 65 -18.73 -10.76 -7.68
N ILE A 66 -17.60 -11.47 -7.59
CA ILE A 66 -16.27 -10.85 -7.40
C ILE A 66 -15.90 -9.86 -8.51
N ASP A 67 -16.24 -10.17 -9.76
CA ASP A 67 -15.91 -9.27 -10.87
C ASP A 67 -16.80 -8.03 -10.91
N GLN A 68 -18.08 -8.18 -10.57
CA GLN A 68 -19.03 -7.07 -10.47
C GLN A 68 -18.68 -6.13 -9.31
N ASN A 69 -18.27 -6.69 -8.17
CA ASN A 69 -17.96 -5.93 -6.96
C ASN A 69 -16.59 -5.26 -7.01
N ILE A 70 -15.62 -5.84 -7.73
CA ILE A 70 -14.23 -5.36 -7.76
C ILE A 70 -13.81 -4.90 -9.15
N GLY A 71 -13.85 -5.81 -10.13
CA GLY A 71 -13.35 -5.57 -11.49
C GLY A 71 -14.02 -4.39 -12.18
N GLN A 72 -15.32 -4.22 -11.98
CA GLN A 72 -16.08 -3.08 -12.48
C GLN A 72 -15.44 -1.72 -12.14
N TYR A 73 -14.78 -1.62 -11.00
CA TYR A 73 -14.24 -0.38 -10.46
C TYR A 73 -12.73 -0.27 -10.59
N TYR A 74 -12.01 -1.39 -10.44
CA TYR A 74 -10.57 -1.42 -10.23
C TYR A 74 -9.77 -2.31 -11.20
N HIS A 75 -10.38 -2.88 -12.25
CA HIS A 75 -9.69 -3.80 -13.18
C HIS A 75 -8.34 -3.27 -13.72
N GLU A 76 -8.21 -1.95 -13.91
CA GLU A 76 -6.99 -1.29 -14.40
C GLU A 76 -5.79 -1.39 -13.44
N TYR A 77 -6.01 -1.77 -12.18
CA TYR A 77 -4.98 -1.99 -11.16
C TYR A 77 -4.66 -3.47 -10.93
N ILE A 78 -5.51 -4.38 -11.42
CA ILE A 78 -5.44 -5.81 -11.12
C ILE A 78 -4.57 -6.53 -12.13
N TYR A 79 -3.43 -7.05 -11.68
CA TYR A 79 -2.53 -7.85 -12.52
C TYR A 79 -3.23 -9.11 -13.03
N ASN A 80 -3.04 -9.39 -14.32
CA ASN A 80 -3.63 -10.53 -15.02
C ASN A 80 -5.16 -10.60 -14.81
N TYR A 81 -5.81 -9.42 -14.85
CA TYR A 81 -7.25 -9.28 -14.69
C TYR A 81 -8.04 -10.31 -15.52
N LYS A 82 -8.95 -11.03 -14.87
CA LYS A 82 -9.67 -12.19 -15.44
C LYS A 82 -11.13 -11.90 -15.81
N GLY A 83 -11.60 -10.70 -15.52
CA GLY A 83 -13.01 -10.33 -15.68
C GLY A 83 -13.37 -9.72 -17.02
N HIS A 84 -14.57 -9.16 -17.12
CA HIS A 84 -15.16 -8.65 -18.37
C HIS A 84 -15.19 -7.14 -18.50
N TYR A 85 -14.85 -6.37 -17.47
CA TYR A 85 -15.00 -4.91 -17.47
C TYR A 85 -13.87 -4.14 -18.17
N GLY A 86 -12.78 -4.82 -18.53
CA GLY A 86 -11.65 -4.20 -19.20
C GLY A 86 -10.61 -5.21 -19.67
N PRO A 87 -9.56 -4.74 -20.36
CA PRO A 87 -8.53 -5.63 -20.88
C PRO A 87 -7.69 -6.23 -19.75
N LYS A 88 -6.99 -7.33 -20.05
CA LYS A 88 -5.92 -7.83 -19.19
C LYS A 88 -4.88 -6.73 -19.00
N THR A 89 -4.56 -6.43 -17.75
CA THR A 89 -3.42 -5.58 -17.40
C THR A 89 -2.28 -6.41 -16.85
N TYR A 90 -1.05 -5.97 -17.05
CA TYR A 90 0.15 -6.65 -16.56
C TYR A 90 0.94 -5.79 -15.56
N SER A 91 0.26 -4.81 -14.96
CA SER A 91 0.80 -3.99 -13.88
C SER A 91 0.24 -4.46 -12.55
N ASP A 92 1.13 -4.82 -11.63
CA ASP A 92 0.79 -5.31 -10.30
C ASP A 92 0.61 -4.13 -9.32
N ARG A 93 -0.64 -3.65 -9.22
CA ARG A 93 -1.01 -2.40 -8.54
C ARG A 93 -2.22 -2.53 -7.60
N PHE A 94 -2.61 -3.74 -7.23
CA PHE A 94 -3.74 -3.99 -6.33
C PHE A 94 -3.39 -5.10 -5.34
N PHE A 95 -3.26 -4.75 -4.07
CA PHE A 95 -2.72 -5.61 -3.00
C PHE A 95 -3.75 -5.79 -1.87
N PRO A 96 -4.73 -6.66 -2.06
CA PRO A 96 -5.81 -6.80 -1.11
C PRO A 96 -5.42 -7.66 0.10
N SER A 97 -6.01 -7.44 1.26
CA SER A 97 -6.02 -8.40 2.39
C SER A 97 -7.38 -9.11 2.46
N LEU A 98 -7.45 -10.28 3.11
CA LEU A 98 -8.70 -11.02 3.30
C LEU A 98 -9.51 -10.45 4.48
N GLY A 99 -10.83 -10.33 4.32
CA GLY A 99 -11.78 -10.13 5.41
C GLY A 99 -12.74 -11.31 5.59
N ASN A 100 -13.60 -11.24 6.60
CA ASN A 100 -14.51 -12.34 6.92
C ASN A 100 -15.56 -12.57 5.81
N HIS A 101 -15.97 -11.52 5.11
CA HIS A 101 -16.88 -11.66 3.97
C HIS A 101 -16.22 -12.38 2.79
N ASP A 102 -14.89 -12.35 2.67
CA ASP A 102 -14.18 -13.14 1.65
C ASP A 102 -14.12 -14.63 2.03
N TYR A 103 -14.19 -14.95 3.33
CA TYR A 103 -14.06 -16.31 3.85
C TYR A 103 -15.36 -17.13 3.79
N TYR A 104 -16.52 -16.49 3.88
CA TYR A 104 -17.82 -17.16 3.99
C TYR A 104 -18.09 -18.19 2.88
N THR A 105 -17.55 -17.99 1.68
CA THR A 105 -17.61 -18.97 0.60
C THR A 105 -16.26 -19.65 0.40
N ARG A 106 -16.22 -20.96 0.66
CA ARG A 106 -15.09 -21.86 0.35
C ARG A 106 -13.73 -21.34 0.83
N ASN A 107 -13.70 -20.67 1.98
CA ASN A 107 -12.46 -20.17 2.62
C ASN A 107 -11.61 -19.30 1.67
N GLY A 108 -12.23 -18.29 1.06
CA GLY A 108 -11.52 -17.31 0.22
C GLY A 108 -11.01 -17.86 -1.11
N GLU A 109 -11.56 -18.97 -1.62
CA GLU A 109 -11.15 -19.54 -2.92
C GLU A 109 -11.30 -18.51 -4.06
N ALA A 110 -12.44 -17.80 -4.12
CA ALA A 110 -12.70 -16.80 -5.16
C ALA A 110 -11.66 -15.68 -5.14
N TYR A 111 -11.34 -15.15 -3.95
CA TYR A 111 -10.30 -14.15 -3.76
C TYR A 111 -8.94 -14.64 -4.26
N ARG A 112 -8.50 -15.83 -3.84
CA ARG A 112 -7.19 -16.40 -4.22
C ARG A 112 -7.11 -16.77 -5.70
N TYR A 113 -8.25 -17.08 -6.32
CA TYR A 113 -8.31 -17.33 -7.75
C TYR A 113 -8.32 -16.03 -8.55
N TYR A 114 -9.01 -15.00 -8.09
CA TYR A 114 -9.21 -13.77 -8.84
C TYR A 114 -7.96 -12.89 -8.87
N PHE A 115 -7.25 -12.78 -7.74
CA PHE A 115 -6.02 -12.02 -7.63
C PHE A 115 -4.76 -12.86 -7.85
N THR A 116 -3.72 -12.26 -8.43
CA THR A 116 -2.37 -12.86 -8.45
C THR A 116 -1.58 -12.28 -7.28
N LEU A 117 -1.41 -13.05 -6.21
CA LEU A 117 -0.87 -12.54 -4.94
C LEU A 117 0.50 -13.12 -4.62
N PRO A 118 1.37 -12.37 -3.90
CA PRO A 118 2.62 -12.90 -3.39
C PRO A 118 2.40 -13.97 -2.31
N GLY A 119 3.48 -14.70 -2.01
CA GLY A 119 3.52 -15.65 -0.90
C GLY A 119 2.47 -16.76 -1.02
N ASN A 120 1.72 -16.98 0.05
CA ASN A 120 0.65 -17.98 0.08
C ASN A 120 -0.72 -17.42 -0.34
N GLY A 121 -0.78 -16.14 -0.71
CA GLY A 121 -2.01 -15.44 -1.08
C GLY A 121 -3.03 -15.25 0.03
N ARG A 122 -2.69 -15.49 1.31
CA ARG A 122 -3.51 -15.14 2.49
C ARG A 122 -2.89 -13.99 3.26
N TYR A 123 -1.61 -14.16 3.59
CA TYR A 123 -0.74 -13.15 4.18
C TYR A 123 0.58 -13.13 3.42
N TYR A 124 1.12 -11.94 3.20
CA TYR A 124 2.27 -11.76 2.33
C TYR A 124 2.90 -10.39 2.54
N ASP A 125 4.13 -10.24 2.08
CA ASP A 125 4.89 -9.00 2.14
C ASP A 125 5.42 -8.59 0.77
N TYR A 126 5.66 -7.29 0.61
CA TYR A 126 6.27 -6.73 -0.59
C TYR A 126 6.81 -5.32 -0.31
N VAL A 127 7.81 -4.92 -1.08
CA VAL A 127 8.41 -3.58 -0.98
C VAL A 127 8.00 -2.72 -2.19
N ARG A 128 7.58 -1.49 -1.92
CA ARG A 128 7.36 -0.43 -2.93
C ARG A 128 7.99 0.87 -2.44
N GLY A 129 9.03 1.32 -3.14
CA GLY A 129 9.81 2.49 -2.74
C GLY A 129 10.38 2.36 -1.34
N ASP A 130 10.04 3.32 -0.47
CA ASP A 130 10.49 3.39 0.92
C ASP A 130 9.70 2.53 1.91
N VAL A 131 8.68 1.82 1.44
CA VAL A 131 7.71 1.14 2.29
C VAL A 131 7.77 -0.37 2.09
N HIS A 132 7.88 -1.11 3.19
CA HIS A 132 7.63 -2.54 3.25
C HIS A 132 6.20 -2.74 3.77
N PHE A 133 5.39 -3.40 2.95
CA PHE A 133 4.01 -3.72 3.26
C PHE A 133 3.91 -5.15 3.75
N PHE A 134 3.08 -5.36 4.78
CA PHE A 134 2.74 -6.67 5.32
C PHE A 134 1.22 -6.80 5.37
N ALA A 135 0.67 -7.58 4.45
CA ALA A 135 -0.74 -7.97 4.45
C ALA A 135 -0.90 -9.15 5.41
N LEU A 136 -1.79 -9.03 6.38
CA LEU A 136 -2.16 -10.11 7.28
C LEU A 136 -3.55 -10.65 6.95
N ASP A 137 -3.73 -11.92 7.25
CA ASP A 137 -5.02 -12.55 7.32
C ASP A 137 -5.42 -12.64 8.80
N SER A 138 -6.47 -11.90 9.14
CA SER A 138 -6.95 -11.74 10.51
C SER A 138 -8.20 -12.57 10.80
N ASP A 139 -8.66 -13.38 9.84
CA ASP A 139 -9.86 -14.19 10.01
C ASP A 139 -9.58 -15.39 10.94
N PRO A 140 -10.49 -15.73 11.88
CA PRO A 140 -10.33 -16.89 12.74
C PRO A 140 -10.16 -18.24 12.00
N ALA A 141 -10.58 -18.33 10.73
CA ALA A 141 -10.42 -19.50 9.88
C ALA A 141 -9.02 -19.61 9.23
N GLU A 142 -8.13 -18.65 9.46
CA GLU A 142 -6.77 -18.68 8.93
C GLU A 142 -6.00 -19.90 9.50
N PRO A 143 -5.51 -20.81 8.63
CA PRO A 143 -4.96 -22.10 9.06
C PRO A 143 -3.62 -22.02 9.81
N ASP A 144 -2.83 -20.96 9.60
CA ASP A 144 -1.56 -20.70 10.29
C ASP A 144 -1.75 -19.99 11.65
N GLY A 145 -2.99 -19.65 11.99
CA GLY A 145 -3.49 -19.00 13.20
C GLY A 145 -3.33 -17.47 13.24
N VAL A 146 -4.20 -16.81 14.03
CA VAL A 146 -4.24 -15.35 14.22
C VAL A 146 -3.81 -14.86 15.60
N SER A 147 -3.35 -15.75 16.48
CA SER A 147 -2.82 -15.33 17.79
C SER A 147 -1.36 -14.89 17.70
N VAL A 148 -0.87 -14.18 18.72
CA VAL A 148 0.53 -13.72 18.80
C VAL A 148 1.58 -14.84 18.73
N ASN A 149 1.17 -16.09 19.03
CA ASN A 149 2.03 -17.28 18.98
C ASN A 149 1.91 -18.07 17.67
N SER A 150 1.12 -17.59 16.72
CA SER A 150 0.81 -18.31 15.49
C SER A 150 2.01 -18.40 14.54
N VAL A 151 1.88 -19.22 13.49
CA VAL A 151 2.88 -19.27 12.42
C VAL A 151 2.94 -17.93 11.70
N GLN A 152 1.79 -17.31 11.43
CA GLN A 152 1.68 -15.99 10.81
C GLN A 152 2.34 -14.88 11.66
N ALA A 153 2.11 -14.84 12.98
CA ALA A 153 2.70 -13.85 13.86
C ALA A 153 4.23 -13.96 13.93
N ARG A 154 4.77 -15.19 13.94
CA ARG A 154 6.22 -15.42 13.87
C ARG A 154 6.82 -14.99 12.53
N TRP A 155 6.12 -15.25 11.43
CA TRP A 155 6.51 -14.77 10.10
C TRP A 155 6.58 -13.23 10.06
N LEU A 156 5.54 -12.54 10.56
CA LEU A 156 5.52 -11.08 10.59
C LEU A 156 6.66 -10.52 11.44
N ARG A 157 6.87 -11.07 12.65
CA ARG A 157 7.95 -10.63 13.55
C ARG A 157 9.31 -10.73 12.87
N ALA A 158 9.57 -11.84 12.17
CA ALA A 158 10.82 -12.04 11.43
C ALA A 158 10.94 -11.05 10.25
N GLY A 159 9.85 -10.85 9.49
CA GLY A 159 9.81 -9.95 8.34
C GLY A 159 10.06 -8.49 8.73
N LEU A 160 9.42 -8.01 9.79
CA LEU A 160 9.63 -6.65 10.31
C LEU A 160 11.06 -6.47 10.82
N ALA A 161 11.61 -7.45 11.54
CA ALA A 161 13.00 -7.40 12.02
C ALA A 161 14.04 -7.43 10.88
N ALA A 162 13.73 -8.09 9.77
CA ALA A 162 14.59 -8.15 8.59
C ALA A 162 14.42 -6.94 7.65
N SER A 163 13.36 -6.16 7.82
CA SER A 163 13.04 -5.04 6.94
C SER A 163 14.10 -3.94 7.02
N SER A 164 14.60 -3.53 5.86
CA SER A 164 15.46 -2.34 5.73
C SER A 164 14.69 -1.10 5.28
N ALA A 165 13.38 -1.21 5.04
CA ALA A 165 12.54 -0.11 4.56
C ALA A 165 12.45 1.02 5.60
N ARG A 166 12.09 2.23 5.14
CA ARG A 166 11.91 3.38 6.03
C ARG A 166 10.62 3.26 6.80
N TRP A 167 9.59 2.77 6.12
CA TRP A 167 8.27 2.57 6.68
C TRP A 167 7.90 1.10 6.59
N ASN A 168 7.43 0.55 7.69
CA ASN A 168 6.81 -0.77 7.71
C ASN A 168 5.31 -0.58 7.94
N VAL A 169 4.50 -0.82 6.92
CA VAL A 169 3.04 -0.71 6.97
C VAL A 169 2.47 -2.11 7.13
N VAL A 170 1.83 -2.37 8.26
CA VAL A 170 1.06 -3.61 8.47
C VAL A 170 -0.40 -3.30 8.18
N TYR A 171 -1.08 -4.17 7.44
CA TYR A 171 -2.50 -3.99 7.17
C TYR A 171 -3.26 -5.32 7.20
N MET A 172 -4.49 -5.28 7.68
CA MET A 172 -5.35 -6.44 7.89
C MET A 172 -6.83 -6.03 7.83
N HIS A 173 -7.74 -6.97 8.09
CA HIS A 173 -9.17 -6.68 8.15
C HIS A 173 -9.65 -6.31 9.56
N HIS A 174 -9.55 -7.22 10.51
CA HIS A 174 -10.05 -7.00 11.87
C HIS A 174 -9.11 -6.09 12.67
N ALA A 175 -9.64 -4.97 13.17
CA ALA A 175 -8.84 -3.95 13.85
C ALA A 175 -8.37 -4.40 15.25
N PRO A 176 -7.06 -4.28 15.58
CA PRO A 176 -6.60 -4.50 16.95
C PRO A 176 -7.27 -3.56 17.96
N TYR A 177 -7.50 -2.31 17.56
CA TYR A 177 -8.19 -1.29 18.35
C TYR A 177 -9.23 -0.59 17.49
N SER A 178 -10.45 -0.49 17.99
CA SER A 178 -11.55 0.20 17.34
C SER A 178 -12.61 0.59 18.36
N SER A 179 -13.20 1.78 18.15
CA SER A 179 -14.37 2.30 18.84
C SER A 179 -15.68 1.98 18.14
N GLY A 180 -15.62 1.32 16.98
CA GLY A 180 -16.78 0.94 16.20
C GLY A 180 -17.67 -0.10 16.90
N PRO A 181 -18.84 -0.43 16.31
CA PRO A 181 -19.75 -1.42 16.86
C PRO A 181 -19.15 -2.82 17.07
N HIS A 182 -18.29 -3.30 16.16
CA HIS A 182 -17.58 -4.58 16.32
C HIS A 182 -16.48 -4.45 17.37
N GLY A 183 -15.77 -3.32 17.36
CA GLY A 183 -14.82 -2.93 18.38
C GLY A 183 -13.47 -3.62 18.23
N SER A 184 -12.70 -3.64 19.32
CA SER A 184 -11.31 -4.09 19.30
C SER A 184 -11.20 -5.62 19.21
N THR A 185 -10.38 -6.11 18.28
CA THR A 185 -10.09 -7.55 18.12
C THR A 185 -8.84 -7.93 18.90
N ALA A 186 -9.03 -8.39 20.14
CA ALA A 186 -7.94 -8.62 21.09
C ALA A 186 -6.89 -9.66 20.61
N VAL A 187 -7.29 -10.68 19.86
CA VAL A 187 -6.38 -11.76 19.42
C VAL A 187 -5.28 -11.26 18.48
N VAL A 188 -5.53 -10.16 17.75
CA VAL A 188 -4.55 -9.51 16.85
C VAL A 188 -3.87 -8.28 17.48
N GLN A 189 -4.03 -8.04 18.78
CA GLN A 189 -3.25 -7.01 19.51
C GLN A 189 -1.81 -7.49 19.78
N TRP A 190 -1.05 -7.67 18.70
CA TRP A 190 0.35 -8.09 18.75
C TRP A 190 1.26 -6.90 19.05
N PRO A 191 2.51 -7.13 19.52
CA PRO A 191 3.46 -6.06 19.83
C PRO A 191 4.11 -5.49 18.55
N PHE A 192 3.28 -4.99 17.63
CA PHE A 192 3.70 -4.47 16.31
C PHE A 192 4.77 -3.40 16.41
N ARG A 193 4.67 -2.50 17.40
CA ARG A 193 5.67 -1.45 17.65
C ARG A 193 7.04 -2.05 17.96
N GLU A 194 7.08 -3.02 18.87
CA GLU A 194 8.32 -3.67 19.29
C GLU A 194 8.92 -4.49 18.14
N TRP A 195 8.08 -5.02 17.26
CA TRP A 195 8.51 -5.74 16.07
C TRP A 195 9.01 -4.81 14.95
N GLY A 196 8.69 -3.51 15.01
CA GLY A 196 9.20 -2.50 14.08
C GLY A 196 8.18 -1.98 13.07
N ALA A 197 6.88 -2.19 13.30
CA ALA A 197 5.83 -1.55 12.50
C ALA A 197 5.86 -0.02 12.68
N SER A 198 5.62 0.71 11.59
CA SER A 198 5.46 2.17 11.62
C SER A 198 4.00 2.58 11.81
N VAL A 199 3.08 1.81 11.24
CA VAL A 199 1.63 2.00 11.34
C VAL A 199 0.92 0.66 11.10
N VAL A 200 -0.26 0.50 11.69
CA VAL A 200 -1.17 -0.62 11.45
C VAL A 200 -2.49 -0.08 10.87
N LEU A 201 -2.95 -0.63 9.76
CA LEU A 201 -4.19 -0.26 9.07
C LEU A 201 -5.20 -1.42 9.10
N ALA A 202 -6.47 -1.13 9.33
CA ALA A 202 -7.54 -2.13 9.40
C ALA A 202 -8.88 -1.63 8.83
N GLY A 203 -9.81 -2.54 8.58
CA GLY A 203 -11.19 -2.26 8.14
C GLY A 203 -12.20 -2.81 9.17
N HIS A 204 -13.20 -3.55 8.68
CA HIS A 204 -14.22 -4.31 9.42
C HIS A 204 -15.26 -3.44 10.14
N ASP A 205 -14.79 -2.53 10.99
CA ASP A 205 -15.66 -1.52 11.57
C ASP A 205 -15.91 -0.43 10.54
N HIS A 206 -17.18 -0.21 10.20
CA HIS A 206 -17.57 0.76 9.18
C HIS A 206 -17.59 2.21 9.70
N ASN A 207 -16.43 2.62 10.19
CA ASN A 207 -16.04 3.99 10.51
C ASN A 207 -14.60 4.23 10.04
N TYR A 208 -14.22 5.50 10.03
CA TYR A 208 -12.85 5.94 10.04
C TYR A 208 -12.46 6.22 11.48
N GLU A 209 -11.30 5.73 11.90
CA GLU A 209 -10.73 6.09 13.19
C GLU A 209 -9.22 6.05 13.16
N ARG A 210 -8.56 7.07 13.71
CA ARG A 210 -7.12 7.05 13.98
C ARG A 210 -6.91 7.00 15.48
N LEU A 211 -6.17 6.01 15.95
CA LEU A 211 -5.79 5.85 17.36
C LEU A 211 -4.28 5.90 17.54
N THR A 212 -3.85 6.31 18.73
CA THR A 212 -2.45 6.16 19.17
C THR A 212 -2.41 5.28 20.41
N VAL A 213 -1.85 4.07 20.29
CA VAL A 213 -1.71 3.11 21.39
C VAL A 213 -0.23 2.79 21.55
N ASP A 214 0.30 2.97 22.77
CA ASP A 214 1.72 2.77 23.10
C ASP A 214 2.69 3.47 22.13
N SER A 215 2.33 4.68 21.69
CA SER A 215 3.06 5.48 20.70
C SER A 215 3.13 4.89 19.28
N LEU A 216 2.32 3.88 18.96
CA LEU A 216 2.10 3.40 17.60
C LEU A 216 0.76 3.89 17.07
N VAL A 217 0.71 4.26 15.79
CA VAL A 217 -0.51 4.69 15.12
C VAL A 217 -1.25 3.49 14.57
N TYR A 218 -2.55 3.44 14.86
CA TYR A 218 -3.51 2.51 14.28
C TYR A 218 -4.56 3.30 13.51
N VAL A 219 -4.99 2.80 12.35
CA VAL A 219 -6.08 3.42 11.59
C VAL A 219 -7.09 2.36 11.17
N VAL A 220 -8.35 2.63 11.43
CA VAL A 220 -9.51 1.91 10.90
C VAL A 220 -10.08 2.71 9.73
N ASN A 221 -10.33 2.06 8.61
CA ASN A 221 -11.08 2.61 7.49
C ASN A 221 -11.95 1.52 6.84
N GLY A 222 -13.13 1.27 7.42
CA GLY A 222 -14.17 0.42 6.83
C GLY A 222 -15.26 1.21 6.10
N LEU A 223 -14.92 2.36 5.52
CA LEU A 223 -15.87 3.27 4.87
C LEU A 223 -15.85 3.18 3.34
N GLY A 224 -15.38 2.07 2.76
CA GLY A 224 -15.17 1.95 1.32
C GLY A 224 -16.44 1.97 0.48
N GLY A 225 -17.58 1.52 1.01
CA GLY A 225 -18.83 1.57 0.24
C GLY A 225 -19.96 0.67 0.71
N ARG A 226 -19.71 -0.31 1.59
CA ARG A 226 -20.71 -1.32 1.94
C ARG A 226 -21.88 -0.79 2.75
N SER A 227 -21.60 -0.20 3.91
CA SER A 227 -22.62 0.40 4.79
C SER A 227 -21.98 1.40 5.77
N LEU A 228 -22.79 2.26 6.39
CA LEU A 228 -22.34 3.15 7.47
C LEU A 228 -22.92 2.65 8.79
N TYR A 229 -22.06 2.54 9.80
CA TYR A 229 -22.52 2.20 11.13
C TYR A 229 -22.86 3.45 11.95
N GLN A 230 -24.05 3.43 12.55
CA GLN A 230 -24.41 4.36 13.62
C GLN A 230 -23.90 3.79 14.94
N SER A 231 -23.19 4.59 15.71
CA SER A 231 -22.71 4.21 17.05
C SER A 231 -22.93 5.36 18.02
N ASN A 232 -23.54 5.05 19.16
CA ASN A 232 -23.66 5.97 20.30
C ASN A 232 -22.57 5.72 21.35
N ARG A 233 -21.58 4.87 21.04
CA ARG A 233 -20.49 4.55 21.97
C ARG A 233 -19.50 5.71 21.96
N ALA A 234 -19.04 6.09 23.15
CA ALA A 234 -17.91 7.00 23.26
C ALA A 234 -16.66 6.33 22.67
N PRO A 235 -15.86 7.05 21.86
CA PRO A 235 -14.60 6.52 21.38
C PRO A 235 -13.65 6.12 22.51
N LEU A 236 -12.78 5.15 22.24
CA LEU A 236 -11.69 4.75 23.12
C LEU A 236 -10.84 5.98 23.49
N PRO A 237 -10.28 6.06 24.72
CA PRO A 237 -9.43 7.19 25.12
C PRO A 237 -8.24 7.46 24.19
N GLN A 238 -7.78 6.44 23.48
CA GLN A 238 -6.68 6.49 22.51
C GLN A 238 -7.09 7.07 21.16
N SER A 239 -8.40 7.21 20.90
CA SER A 239 -8.94 7.78 19.66
C SER A 239 -8.51 9.24 19.50
N GLN A 240 -7.98 9.57 18.32
CA GLN A 240 -7.46 10.90 17.99
C GLN A 240 -8.30 11.59 16.90
N ALA A 241 -8.96 10.79 16.05
CA ALA A 241 -9.91 11.24 15.06
C ALA A 241 -10.90 10.10 14.83
N TYR A 242 -12.19 10.42 14.72
CA TYR A 242 -13.27 9.47 14.47
C TYR A 242 -14.26 10.08 13.49
N PHE A 243 -14.73 9.29 12.53
CA PHE A 243 -15.71 9.74 11.56
C PHE A 243 -16.53 8.56 11.02
N ASN A 244 -17.85 8.72 10.92
CA ASN A 244 -18.77 7.73 10.35
C ASN A 244 -19.90 8.40 9.55
N GLY A 245 -19.66 9.63 9.07
CA GLY A 245 -20.69 10.46 8.42
C GLY A 245 -20.88 10.22 6.93
N ASP A 246 -19.88 9.65 6.24
CA ASP A 246 -19.95 9.30 4.82
C ASP A 246 -18.91 8.23 4.47
N TYR A 247 -19.00 7.70 3.25
CA TYR A 247 -18.02 6.78 2.68
C TYR A 247 -16.76 7.53 2.22
N GLY A 248 -15.63 6.83 2.14
CA GLY A 248 -14.36 7.43 1.78
C GLY A 248 -13.21 6.43 1.62
N ALA A 249 -12.04 6.98 1.33
CA ALA A 249 -10.81 6.22 1.22
C ALA A 249 -9.64 7.02 1.81
N MET A 250 -8.55 6.33 2.08
CA MET A 250 -7.31 6.97 2.49
C MET A 250 -6.37 7.18 1.30
N LEU A 251 -5.75 8.36 1.25
CA LEU A 251 -4.60 8.67 0.40
C LEU A 251 -3.36 8.69 1.29
N LEU A 252 -2.38 7.85 0.95
CA LEU A 252 -1.10 7.79 1.64
C LEU A 252 0.02 8.23 0.70
N SER A 253 0.98 8.97 1.26
CA SER A 253 2.16 9.45 0.53
C SER A 253 3.40 9.26 1.41
N ALA A 254 4.32 8.41 0.94
CA ALA A 254 5.55 8.07 1.65
C ALA A 254 6.78 8.66 0.97
N THR A 255 7.56 9.42 1.73
CA THR A 255 8.89 9.93 1.38
C THR A 255 9.92 9.34 2.34
N PRO A 256 11.24 9.52 2.11
CA PRO A 256 12.26 9.01 3.03
C PRO A 256 12.14 9.51 4.49
N ASP A 257 11.51 10.68 4.70
CA ASP A 257 11.37 11.37 5.99
C ASP A 257 9.93 11.47 6.50
N SER A 258 8.91 11.22 5.66
CA SER A 258 7.52 11.29 6.08
C SER A 258 6.63 10.19 5.51
N LEU A 259 5.66 9.74 6.31
CA LEU A 259 4.51 8.98 5.83
C LEU A 259 3.26 9.80 6.19
N THR A 260 2.68 10.42 5.16
CA THR A 260 1.45 11.21 5.27
C THR A 260 0.25 10.30 5.00
N MET A 261 -0.75 10.37 5.87
CA MET A 261 -1.98 9.59 5.81
C MET A 261 -3.16 10.54 5.89
N GLN A 262 -4.02 10.51 4.88
CA GLN A 262 -5.17 11.40 4.80
C GLN A 262 -6.43 10.59 4.50
N PHE A 263 -7.52 10.86 5.20
CA PHE A 263 -8.81 10.29 4.89
C PHE A 263 -9.73 11.33 4.26
N PHE A 264 -10.31 10.97 3.12
CA PHE A 264 -11.24 11.82 2.39
C PHE A 264 -12.57 11.11 2.21
N THR A 265 -13.66 11.86 2.31
CA THR A 265 -14.98 11.34 1.89
C THR A 265 -15.05 11.19 0.37
N ARG A 266 -16.04 10.44 -0.12
CA ARG A 266 -16.33 10.27 -1.56
C ARG A 266 -16.67 11.58 -2.29
N GLN A 267 -16.98 12.66 -1.56
CA GLN A 267 -17.16 14.03 -2.06
C GLN A 267 -15.86 14.86 -1.98
N GLN A 268 -14.72 14.21 -1.76
CA GLN A 268 -13.38 14.81 -1.71
C GLN A 268 -13.18 15.77 -0.52
N VAL A 269 -13.96 15.61 0.56
CA VAL A 269 -13.77 16.39 1.79
C VAL A 269 -12.70 15.71 2.64
N LEU A 270 -11.62 16.43 2.95
CA LEU A 270 -10.59 15.98 3.89
C LEU A 270 -11.15 15.98 5.31
N ILE A 271 -11.13 14.82 5.98
CA ILE A 271 -11.64 14.65 7.33
C ILE A 271 -10.51 14.61 8.35
N ASP A 272 -9.43 13.87 8.05
CA ASP A 272 -8.26 13.76 8.91
C ASP A 272 -6.98 13.71 8.09
N SER A 273 -5.90 14.25 8.66
CA SER A 273 -4.56 14.24 8.08
C SER A 273 -3.53 14.06 9.19
N TYR A 274 -2.68 13.06 9.05
CA TYR A 274 -1.63 12.75 10.00
C TYR A 274 -0.32 12.43 9.30
N VAL A 275 0.80 12.87 9.88
CA VAL A 275 2.12 12.70 9.29
C VAL A 275 3.05 12.06 10.32
N LEU A 276 3.49 10.83 10.04
CA LEU A 276 4.63 10.23 10.71
C LEU A 276 5.92 10.83 10.15
N ARG A 277 6.87 11.17 11.02
CA ARG A 277 8.17 11.72 10.62
C ARG A 277 9.31 10.87 11.15
N GLN A 278 10.32 10.66 10.32
CA GLN A 278 11.59 10.04 10.69
C GLN A 278 12.74 10.96 10.27
N LYS A 279 13.81 10.97 11.07
CA LYS A 279 15.06 11.66 10.68
C LYS A 279 15.64 10.97 9.44
N LEU A 280 16.04 11.75 8.44
CA LEU A 280 16.69 11.24 7.24
C LEU A 280 17.97 10.47 7.59
N SER A 281 18.20 9.36 6.90
CA SER A 281 19.49 8.68 6.92
C SER A 281 20.54 9.54 6.23
N SER A 282 21.77 9.57 6.76
CA SER A 282 22.90 10.21 6.10
C SER A 282 23.45 9.40 4.92
N ALA A 283 23.12 8.11 4.83
CA ALA A 283 23.57 7.20 3.77
C ALA A 283 22.56 7.14 2.61
N PRO A 284 23.01 7.29 1.34
CA PRO A 284 22.15 7.11 0.17
C PRO A 284 21.62 5.67 0.09
N LYS A 285 20.32 5.50 -0.15
CA LYS A 285 19.70 4.19 -0.38
C LYS A 285 19.30 4.05 -1.85
N LEU A 286 19.60 2.89 -2.43
CA LEU A 286 19.21 2.51 -3.79
C LEU A 286 17.98 1.61 -3.70
N TYR A 287 16.91 1.96 -4.42
CA TYR A 287 15.66 1.21 -4.38
C TYR A 287 15.60 0.23 -5.55
N PRO A 288 15.45 -1.09 -5.31
CA PRO A 288 15.17 -2.02 -6.38
C PRO A 288 13.74 -1.80 -6.85
N ILE A 289 13.57 -1.35 -8.10
CA ILE A 289 12.29 -1.42 -8.79
C ILE A 289 12.18 -2.85 -9.30
N SER A 290 11.54 -3.73 -8.53
CA SER A 290 11.38 -5.12 -8.94
C SER A 290 9.98 -5.68 -8.70
N PRO A 291 9.52 -6.56 -9.62
CA PRO A 291 10.12 -6.87 -10.91
C PRO A 291 9.60 -5.93 -12.00
N ASN A 292 10.51 -5.35 -12.77
CA ASN A 292 10.24 -4.92 -14.14
C ASN A 292 10.79 -6.01 -15.07
N PRO A 293 10.00 -7.00 -15.47
CA PRO A 293 10.49 -8.03 -16.38
C PRO A 293 10.49 -7.62 -17.86
N PHE A 294 10.08 -6.39 -18.25
CA PHE A 294 9.83 -6.10 -19.68
C PHE A 294 10.19 -4.70 -20.20
N GLN A 295 10.92 -3.84 -19.51
CA GLN A 295 11.33 -2.53 -20.09
C GLN A 295 12.84 -2.41 -20.34
N SER A 296 13.19 -1.73 -21.43
CA SER A 296 14.56 -1.35 -21.82
C SER A 296 15.17 -0.24 -20.95
N GLU A 297 14.41 0.28 -19.98
CA GLU A 297 14.77 1.37 -19.09
C GLU A 297 14.61 0.91 -17.64
N ALA A 298 15.54 1.31 -16.79
CA ALA A 298 15.47 1.10 -15.34
C ALA A 298 15.61 2.44 -14.65
N LEU A 299 14.63 2.79 -13.83
CA LEU A 299 14.70 3.99 -13.02
C LEU A 299 15.52 3.69 -11.75
N VAL A 300 16.45 4.58 -11.40
CA VAL A 300 17.26 4.50 -10.19
C VAL A 300 16.91 5.67 -9.29
N GLU A 301 16.53 5.38 -8.05
CA GLU A 301 16.14 6.37 -7.06
C GLU A 301 17.13 6.42 -5.89
N PHE A 302 17.45 7.64 -5.43
CA PHE A 302 18.30 7.89 -4.28
C PHE A 302 17.87 9.19 -3.57
N SER A 303 18.15 9.28 -2.26
CA SER A 303 18.00 10.49 -1.44
C SER A 303 19.36 10.91 -0.87
N LEU A 304 19.57 12.22 -0.72
CA LEU A 304 20.79 12.79 -0.12
C LEU A 304 20.41 13.69 1.06
N PRO A 305 21.08 13.58 2.22
CA PRO A 305 20.90 14.50 3.36
C PRO A 305 21.36 15.95 3.10
N GLY A 306 22.05 16.20 1.98
CA GLY A 306 22.55 17.52 1.58
C GLY A 306 23.25 17.48 0.22
N PRO A 307 23.70 18.62 -0.32
CA PRO A 307 24.47 18.66 -1.57
C PRO A 307 25.75 17.84 -1.45
N GLN A 308 25.85 16.75 -2.20
CA GLN A 308 27.04 15.90 -2.25
C GLN A 308 27.17 15.21 -3.61
N PRO A 309 28.39 14.94 -4.10
CA PRO A 309 28.58 14.18 -5.32
C PRO A 309 28.00 12.77 -5.20
N VAL A 310 27.20 12.34 -6.17
CA VAL A 310 26.65 10.97 -6.24
C VAL A 310 27.30 10.21 -7.37
N GLN A 311 27.75 8.99 -7.08
CA GLN A 311 28.25 8.06 -8.09
C GLN A 311 27.32 6.87 -8.21
N LEU A 312 26.57 6.78 -9.31
CA LEU A 312 25.77 5.59 -9.65
C LEU A 312 26.61 4.59 -10.44
N ARG A 313 26.55 3.31 -10.06
CA ARG A 313 27.21 2.19 -10.77
C ARG A 313 26.17 1.15 -11.14
N ALA A 314 25.85 1.04 -12.43
CA ALA A 314 25.00 -0.04 -12.94
C ALA A 314 25.88 -1.21 -13.41
N ARG A 315 25.52 -2.45 -13.02
CA ARG A 315 26.22 -3.68 -13.43
C ARG A 315 25.25 -4.58 -14.19
N GLN A 316 25.43 -4.72 -15.50
CA GLN A 316 24.69 -5.69 -16.30
C GLN A 316 25.39 -7.05 -16.20
N ARG A 317 24.66 -8.10 -15.79
CA ARG A 317 25.16 -9.47 -15.86
C ARG A 317 24.63 -10.07 -17.17
N LYS A 318 25.42 -10.00 -18.25
CA LYS A 318 25.23 -10.93 -19.38
C LYS A 318 25.87 -12.26 -19.00
N LEU A 319 25.23 -13.38 -19.35
CA LEU A 319 25.97 -14.63 -19.50
C LEU A 319 27.12 -14.33 -20.50
N ASP A 320 28.35 -14.56 -20.07
CA ASP A 320 29.56 -14.68 -20.89
C ASP A 320 30.33 -13.47 -21.45
N GLN A 321 30.09 -12.19 -21.09
CA GLN A 321 31.05 -11.11 -21.47
C GLN A 321 31.30 -10.00 -20.44
N ARG A 322 32.48 -9.36 -20.59
CA ARG A 322 33.19 -8.45 -19.65
C ARG A 322 32.38 -7.24 -19.18
N LEU A 323 32.72 -6.83 -17.95
CA LEU A 323 32.24 -5.67 -17.21
C LEU A 323 32.48 -4.34 -17.94
N ALA A 324 31.43 -3.56 -18.16
CA ALA A 324 31.56 -2.14 -18.51
C ALA A 324 31.24 -1.26 -17.29
N LEU A 325 32.23 -0.51 -16.80
CA LEU A 325 32.03 0.55 -15.79
C LEU A 325 31.73 1.88 -16.51
N LYS A 326 30.67 2.58 -16.11
CA LYS A 326 30.47 4.00 -16.46
C LYS A 326 30.22 4.81 -15.19
N ARG A 327 30.91 5.95 -15.06
CA ARG A 327 30.75 6.93 -13.97
C ARG A 327 29.78 8.01 -14.44
N ILE A 328 28.82 8.38 -13.59
CA ILE A 328 27.90 9.50 -13.81
C ILE A 328 28.17 10.52 -12.70
N TRP A 329 28.31 11.79 -13.07
CA TRP A 329 28.41 12.93 -12.16
C TRP A 329 27.14 13.77 -12.32
N ALA A 330 26.52 14.18 -11.22
CA ALA A 330 25.41 15.12 -11.22
C ALA A 330 25.80 16.33 -10.38
N ASP A 331 26.01 17.48 -11.04
CA ASP A 331 26.23 18.77 -10.38
C ASP A 331 24.89 19.52 -10.26
N GLY A 332 24.63 20.15 -9.11
CA GLY A 332 23.52 21.09 -8.95
C GLY A 332 22.14 20.49 -8.60
N VAL A 333 22.08 19.43 -7.79
CA VAL A 333 20.81 18.91 -7.26
C VAL A 333 20.20 19.92 -6.28
N LYS A 334 19.11 20.59 -6.69
CA LYS A 334 18.34 21.47 -5.80
C LYS A 334 17.50 20.65 -4.80
N LEU A 335 17.53 21.10 -3.56
CA LEU A 335 16.88 20.55 -2.36
C LEU A 335 15.49 19.92 -2.59
N GLY A 336 15.24 18.79 -1.92
CA GLY A 336 13.88 18.25 -1.73
C GLY A 336 13.15 17.80 -3.00
N ARG A 337 13.86 17.56 -4.12
CA ARG A 337 13.27 17.00 -5.35
C ARG A 337 14.16 15.88 -5.93
N ARG A 338 13.54 14.75 -6.29
CA ARG A 338 14.16 13.62 -7.01
C ARG A 338 14.75 14.13 -8.32
N THR A 339 15.91 13.56 -8.67
CA THR A 339 16.56 13.78 -9.95
C THR A 339 16.39 12.50 -10.76
N GLN A 340 15.70 12.58 -11.88
CA GLN A 340 15.60 11.47 -12.82
C GLN A 340 16.84 11.45 -13.70
N LEU A 341 17.50 10.29 -13.80
CA LEU A 341 18.48 10.01 -14.83
C LEU A 341 17.86 8.96 -15.75
N LEU A 342 17.39 9.41 -16.92
CA LEU A 342 16.94 8.50 -17.98
C LEU A 342 18.19 7.92 -18.66
N ALA A 343 18.35 6.60 -18.61
CA ALA A 343 19.33 5.90 -19.41
C ALA A 343 18.60 5.17 -20.55
N GLN A 344 18.52 5.81 -21.72
CA GLN A 344 17.91 5.21 -22.90
C GLN A 344 18.90 4.30 -23.62
N HIS A 345 18.50 3.08 -23.98
CA HIS A 345 19.25 2.29 -24.94
C HIS A 345 18.77 2.68 -26.34
N VAL A 346 19.59 3.41 -27.09
CA VAL A 346 19.35 3.61 -28.53
C VAL A 346 19.94 2.38 -29.24
N ALA A 347 19.09 1.66 -29.98
CA ALA A 347 19.48 0.49 -30.78
C ALA A 347 20.47 0.86 -31.90
#